data_AF-A0A059LS68-F1
#
_entry.id   AF-A0A059LS68-F1
#
_cell.length_a   1.000
_cell.length_b   1.000
_cell.length_c   1.000
_cell.angle_alpha   90.00
_cell.angle_beta   90.00
_cell.angle_gamma   90.00
#
_symmetry.space_group_name_H-M   'P 1'
#
loop_
_entity.id
_entity.type
_entity.pdbx_description
1 polymer ?
#
loop_
_entity_poly.entity_id
_entity_poly.type
_entity_poly.pdbx_seq_one_letter_code
_entity_poly.pdbx_strand_id
1 'polypeptide(L)'
;MSVGEKSTFSDNDTYDVYETDAFEEAIDKLYEKRTDTRETGLKKLISLFTSQWQFDDSVLRCETLSSMLLRCLKKGGASEASLAARALGLHAITLGSGSEAEGVWAQGRAVLAPMVQSRSASGASSAVARTSALEALGVLCFVGAEGEHETMETLELCEGVFSALRAAPEVKAAALRTWALLLTTVPGWHLGTPFVERLLGLLGALLHDGDVGVRTAAGDALALVYDVCGLATLPGEAEADSDVSGRGFGLEGSFEEDAGEVRSRARARDEKGERSGTLPVPAEELSSALEALCVEDGERGAAAEA
;
A
#
# COMPACT_ATOMS: atom_id res chain seq x y z
N MET A 1 -73.43 -45.07 4.13
CA MET A 1 -72.09 -45.28 3.56
C MET A 1 -71.82 -44.05 2.68
N SER A 2 -71.36 -42.90 3.18
CA SER A 2 -70.00 -42.56 3.67
C SER A 2 -68.91 -43.20 2.81
N VAL A 3 -68.21 -42.44 1.97
CA VAL A 3 -66.87 -41.89 2.23
C VAL A 3 -66.64 -40.69 1.29
N GLY A 4 -66.22 -39.55 1.85
CA GLY A 4 -66.00 -38.30 1.13
C GLY A 4 -64.63 -38.21 0.45
N GLU A 5 -64.59 -37.39 -0.60
CA GLU A 5 -63.38 -36.93 -1.27
C GLU A 5 -62.52 -36.11 -0.30
N LYS A 6 -61.36 -36.65 0.07
CA LYS A 6 -60.28 -35.85 0.65
C LYS A 6 -59.48 -35.25 -0.50
N SER A 7 -59.77 -33.99 -0.81
CA SER A 7 -58.84 -33.10 -1.49
C SER A 7 -57.59 -32.97 -0.62
N THR A 8 -56.49 -33.62 -1.02
CA THR A 8 -55.16 -33.36 -0.47
C THR A 8 -54.57 -32.20 -1.24
N PHE A 9 -54.84 -31.00 -0.76
CA PHE A 9 -54.07 -29.80 -1.10
C PHE A 9 -52.67 -30.02 -0.51
N SER A 10 -51.71 -30.32 -1.39
CA SER A 10 -50.31 -30.40 -1.01
C SER A 10 -49.74 -29.00 -1.10
N ASP A 11 -49.78 -28.27 0.02
CA ASP A 11 -48.94 -27.09 0.24
C ASP A 11 -47.49 -27.56 0.30
N ASN A 12 -46.87 -27.70 -0.88
CA ASN A 12 -45.42 -27.74 -0.99
C ASN A 12 -44.94 -26.28 -1.07
N ASP A 13 -45.08 -25.57 0.04
CA ASP A 13 -44.33 -24.35 0.30
C ASP A 13 -42.86 -24.76 0.46
N THR A 14 -42.16 -24.82 -0.67
CA THR A 14 -40.70 -24.74 -0.67
C THR A 14 -40.36 -23.35 -0.15
N TYR A 15 -40.14 -23.23 1.15
CA TYR A 15 -39.49 -22.06 1.72
C TYR A 15 -38.06 -22.07 1.16
N ASP A 16 -37.80 -21.25 0.14
CA ASP A 16 -36.43 -20.88 -0.22
C ASP A 16 -35.78 -20.36 1.05
N VAL A 17 -34.81 -21.09 1.57
CA VAL A 17 -33.91 -20.60 2.60
C VAL A 17 -33.18 -19.44 1.95
N TYR A 18 -33.61 -18.20 2.23
CA TYR A 18 -32.88 -17.01 1.82
C TYR A 18 -31.46 -17.17 2.34
N GLU A 19 -30.54 -17.46 1.43
CA GLU A 19 -29.12 -17.50 1.73
C GLU A 19 -28.78 -16.12 2.29
N THR A 20 -28.37 -16.09 3.55
CA THR A 20 -28.21 -14.84 4.28
C THR A 20 -27.03 -14.12 3.67
N ASP A 21 -27.25 -12.93 3.10
CA ASP A 21 -26.18 -12.12 2.52
C ASP A 21 -25.19 -11.75 3.63
N ALA A 22 -24.08 -12.48 3.67
CA ALA A 22 -23.06 -12.35 4.71
C ALA A 22 -22.32 -11.00 4.60
N PHE A 23 -22.33 -10.36 3.43
CA PHE A 23 -21.75 -9.05 3.21
C PHE A 23 -22.66 -7.97 3.80
N GLU A 24 -23.96 -8.05 3.51
CA GLU A 24 -24.99 -7.17 4.10
C GLU A 24 -25.04 -7.30 5.63
N GLU A 25 -25.03 -8.52 6.17
CA GLU A 25 -25.00 -8.75 7.62
C GLU A 25 -23.76 -8.12 8.28
N ALA A 26 -22.62 -8.11 7.57
CA ALA A 26 -21.40 -7.50 8.06
C ALA A 26 -21.48 -5.96 8.04
N ILE A 27 -22.13 -5.37 7.02
CA ILE A 27 -22.41 -3.94 6.93
C ILE A 27 -23.40 -3.50 8.01
N ASP A 28 -24.46 -4.27 8.26
CA ASP A 28 -25.46 -3.97 9.29
C ASP A 28 -24.83 -3.82 10.68
N LYS A 29 -23.84 -4.68 10.99
CA LYS A 29 -23.07 -4.58 12.25
C LYS A 29 -22.32 -3.26 12.38
N LEU A 30 -22.00 -2.54 11.30
CA LEU A 30 -21.34 -1.23 11.37
C LEU A 30 -22.29 -0.11 11.82
N TYR A 31 -23.60 -0.29 11.73
CA TYR A 31 -24.60 0.65 12.24
C TYR A 31 -24.75 0.60 13.76
N GLU A 32 -24.29 -0.49 14.39
CA GLU A 32 -24.47 -0.73 15.81
C GLU A 32 -23.74 0.26 16.70
N LYS A 33 -24.39 0.60 17.82
CA LYS A 33 -23.84 1.59 18.77
C LYS A 33 -22.61 1.05 19.51
N ARG A 34 -22.55 -0.26 19.75
CA ARG A 34 -21.47 -0.88 20.52
C ARG A 34 -20.25 -1.16 19.65
N THR A 35 -19.07 -0.83 20.17
CA THR A 35 -17.79 -0.95 19.44
C THR A 35 -17.42 -2.39 19.13
N ASP A 36 -17.64 -3.31 20.05
CA ASP A 36 -17.40 -4.75 19.88
C ASP A 36 -18.21 -5.34 18.72
N THR A 37 -19.47 -4.95 18.56
CA THR A 37 -20.30 -5.38 17.43
C THR A 37 -19.76 -4.83 16.11
N ARG A 38 -19.38 -3.54 16.07
CA ARG A 38 -18.78 -2.95 14.85
C ARG A 38 -17.46 -3.62 14.48
N GLU A 39 -16.58 -3.88 15.45
CA GLU A 39 -15.33 -4.62 15.21
C GLU A 39 -15.57 -6.03 14.67
N THR A 40 -16.65 -6.70 15.11
CA THR A 40 -17.05 -8.00 14.57
C THR A 40 -17.47 -7.90 13.11
N GLY A 41 -18.23 -6.86 12.75
CA GLY A 41 -18.57 -6.55 11.35
C GLY A 41 -17.32 -6.29 10.50
N LEU A 42 -16.40 -5.45 10.98
CA LEU A 42 -15.15 -5.14 10.27
C LEU A 42 -14.30 -6.40 10.04
N LYS A 43 -14.15 -7.27 11.05
CA LYS A 43 -13.41 -8.55 10.91
C LYS A 43 -14.07 -9.45 9.87
N LYS A 44 -15.40 -9.51 9.84
CA LYS A 44 -16.15 -10.30 8.85
C LYS A 44 -15.93 -9.74 7.43
N LEU A 45 -15.99 -8.43 7.24
CA LEU A 45 -15.69 -7.79 5.95
C LEU A 45 -14.28 -8.10 5.47
N ILE A 46 -13.27 -7.95 6.34
CA ILE A 46 -11.87 -8.29 6.01
C ILE A 46 -11.76 -9.77 5.60
N SER A 47 -12.44 -10.67 6.31
CA SER A 47 -12.48 -12.09 5.96
C SER A 47 -13.12 -12.33 4.59
N LEU A 48 -14.21 -11.64 4.26
CA LEU A 48 -14.87 -11.78 2.96
C LEU A 48 -13.96 -11.29 1.83
N PHE A 49 -13.41 -10.08 1.95
CA PHE A 49 -12.49 -9.52 0.96
C PHE A 49 -11.23 -10.37 0.70
N THR A 50 -10.76 -11.10 1.71
CA THR A 50 -9.54 -11.92 1.60
C THR A 50 -9.78 -13.36 1.19
N SER A 51 -11.04 -13.83 1.18
CA SER A 51 -11.38 -15.22 0.85
C SER A 51 -12.21 -15.37 -0.43
N GLN A 52 -12.85 -14.30 -0.88
CA GLN A 52 -13.79 -14.33 -2.00
C GLN A 52 -13.65 -13.06 -2.83
N TRP A 53 -13.99 -13.16 -4.13
CA TRP A 53 -14.12 -12.00 -4.99
C TRP A 53 -15.44 -11.28 -4.68
N GLN A 54 -15.35 -10.05 -4.17
CA GLN A 54 -16.49 -9.28 -3.62
C GLN A 54 -16.76 -7.99 -4.43
N PHE A 55 -16.52 -8.03 -5.74
CA PHE A 55 -16.63 -6.85 -6.61
C PHE A 55 -18.05 -6.32 -6.74
N ASP A 56 -19.02 -7.19 -7.08
CA ASP A 56 -20.40 -6.77 -7.33
C ASP A 56 -21.02 -6.13 -6.07
N ASP A 57 -20.80 -6.75 -4.90
CA ASP A 57 -21.24 -6.21 -3.62
C ASP A 57 -20.54 -4.88 -3.27
N SER A 58 -19.25 -4.76 -3.58
CA SER A 58 -18.48 -3.55 -3.37
C SER A 58 -18.96 -2.40 -4.23
N VAL A 59 -19.22 -2.63 -5.52
CA VAL A 59 -19.73 -1.60 -6.43
C VAL A 59 -21.14 -1.20 -6.03
N LEU A 60 -22.03 -2.17 -5.80
CA LEU A 60 -23.43 -1.93 -5.45
C LEU A 60 -23.57 -1.08 -4.17
N ARG A 61 -22.67 -1.25 -3.20
CA ARG A 61 -22.74 -0.61 -1.88
C ARG A 61 -21.56 0.32 -1.60
N CYS A 62 -20.86 0.79 -2.63
CA CYS A 62 -19.60 1.53 -2.51
C CYS A 62 -19.71 2.74 -1.57
N GLU A 63 -20.71 3.60 -1.80
CA GLU A 63 -20.93 4.80 -0.97
C GLU A 63 -21.22 4.46 0.49
N THR A 64 -22.14 3.50 0.72
CA THR A 64 -22.54 3.08 2.06
C THR A 64 -21.35 2.49 2.81
N LEU A 65 -20.65 1.53 2.21
CA LEU A 65 -19.51 0.86 2.83
C LEU A 65 -18.39 1.85 3.14
N SER A 66 -18.01 2.67 2.16
CA SER A 66 -16.98 3.70 2.34
C SER A 66 -17.33 4.66 3.47
N SER A 67 -18.57 5.16 3.50
CA SER A 67 -19.01 6.09 4.55
C SER A 67 -18.96 5.45 5.95
N MET A 68 -19.30 4.17 6.08
CA MET A 68 -19.26 3.44 7.34
C MET A 68 -17.83 3.15 7.80
N LEU A 69 -16.94 2.74 6.89
CA LEU A 69 -15.53 2.52 7.20
C LEU A 69 -14.85 3.82 7.63
N LEU A 70 -15.10 4.93 6.92
CA LEU A 70 -14.58 6.26 7.27
C LEU A 70 -15.15 6.77 8.60
N ARG A 71 -16.39 6.42 8.94
CA ARG A 71 -16.97 6.71 10.26
C ARG A 71 -16.23 5.95 11.37
N CYS A 72 -15.94 4.66 11.15
CA CYS A 72 -15.19 3.84 12.11
C CYS A 72 -13.76 4.36 12.30
N LEU A 73 -13.12 4.85 11.22
CA LEU A 73 -11.81 5.53 11.30
C LEU A 73 -11.87 6.81 12.14
N LYS A 74 -12.87 7.67 11.92
CA LYS A 74 -12.99 8.97 12.61
C LYS A 74 -13.38 8.85 14.08
N LYS A 75 -14.27 7.91 14.40
CA LYS A 75 -14.94 7.84 15.72
C LYS A 75 -14.52 6.63 16.56
N GLY A 76 -13.88 5.63 15.94
CA GLY A 76 -13.49 4.41 16.60
C GLY A 76 -12.27 4.56 17.49
N GLY A 77 -12.10 3.60 18.39
CA GLY A 77 -10.85 3.43 19.13
C GLY A 77 -9.72 2.91 18.21
N ALA A 78 -8.51 2.74 18.76
CA ALA A 78 -7.36 2.29 17.99
C ALA A 78 -7.60 0.97 17.23
N SER A 79 -8.19 -0.03 17.89
CA SER A 79 -8.51 -1.35 17.30
C SER A 79 -9.52 -1.24 16.16
N GLU A 80 -10.68 -0.63 16.42
CA GLU A 80 -11.72 -0.37 15.42
C GLU A 80 -11.18 0.43 14.22
N ALA A 81 -10.42 1.50 14.45
CA ALA A 81 -9.85 2.31 13.37
C ALA A 81 -8.85 1.51 12.52
N SER A 82 -8.03 0.66 13.14
CA SER A 82 -7.07 -0.18 12.42
C SER A 82 -7.77 -1.21 11.52
N LEU A 83 -8.83 -1.86 12.04
CA LEU A 83 -9.67 -2.77 11.25
C LEU A 83 -10.37 -2.05 10.10
N ALA A 84 -10.90 -0.85 10.35
CA ALA A 84 -11.56 -0.04 9.34
C ALA A 84 -10.60 0.43 8.24
N ALA A 85 -9.38 0.84 8.59
CA ALA A 85 -8.34 1.19 7.63
C ALA A 85 -8.03 -0.01 6.70
N ARG A 86 -7.82 -1.19 7.29
CA ARG A 86 -7.54 -2.41 6.53
C ARG A 86 -8.70 -2.79 5.61
N ALA A 87 -9.93 -2.75 6.11
CA ALA A 87 -11.12 -3.02 5.31
C ALA A 87 -11.27 -2.02 4.16
N LEU A 88 -10.95 -0.73 4.38
CA LEU A 88 -11.00 0.30 3.37
C LEU A 88 -9.98 0.08 2.25
N GLY A 89 -8.74 -0.29 2.60
CA GLY A 89 -7.72 -0.68 1.63
C GLY A 89 -8.14 -1.88 0.78
N LEU A 90 -8.68 -2.92 1.42
CA LEU A 90 -9.19 -4.10 0.72
C LEU A 90 -10.38 -3.79 -0.18
N HIS A 91 -11.28 -2.91 0.26
CA HIS A 91 -12.39 -2.43 -0.56
C HIS A 91 -11.89 -1.70 -1.80
N ALA A 92 -10.91 -0.81 -1.67
CA ALA A 92 -10.29 -0.14 -2.81
C ALA A 92 -9.64 -1.13 -3.79
N ILE A 93 -8.85 -2.09 -3.29
CA ILE A 93 -8.25 -3.16 -4.12
C ILE A 93 -9.35 -3.95 -4.85
N THR A 94 -10.44 -4.28 -4.15
CA THR A 94 -11.55 -5.07 -4.72
C THR A 94 -12.25 -4.31 -5.84
N LEU A 95 -12.46 -2.99 -5.69
CA LEU A 95 -13.03 -2.14 -6.74
C LEU A 95 -12.12 -2.00 -7.96
N GLY A 96 -10.79 -2.07 -7.77
CA GLY A 96 -9.82 -1.83 -8.83
C GLY A 96 -9.82 -0.37 -9.30
N SER A 97 -9.07 -0.07 -10.36
CA SER A 97 -9.00 1.29 -10.91
C SER A 97 -10.34 1.69 -11.56
N GLY A 98 -10.86 2.87 -11.22
CA GLY A 98 -12.09 3.41 -11.78
C GLY A 98 -12.71 4.50 -10.90
N SER A 99 -13.85 5.03 -11.33
CA SER A 99 -14.55 6.14 -10.67
C SER A 99 -14.90 5.87 -9.20
N GLU A 100 -15.20 4.62 -8.88
CA GLU A 100 -15.55 4.16 -7.55
C GLU A 100 -14.33 4.26 -6.64
N ALA A 101 -13.17 3.75 -7.07
CA ALA A 101 -11.93 3.83 -6.30
C ALA A 101 -11.40 5.26 -6.19
N GLU A 102 -11.57 6.09 -7.23
CA GLU A 102 -11.28 7.54 -7.18
C GLU A 102 -12.13 8.24 -6.10
N GLY A 103 -13.43 7.91 -6.04
CA GLY A 103 -14.33 8.40 -5.00
C GLY A 103 -13.90 7.94 -3.59
N VAL A 104 -13.48 6.68 -3.44
CA VAL A 104 -12.94 6.13 -2.19
C VAL A 104 -11.64 6.83 -1.81
N TRP A 105 -10.75 7.08 -2.77
CA TRP A 105 -9.50 7.80 -2.56
C TRP A 105 -9.76 9.22 -2.05
N ALA A 106 -10.58 10.00 -2.75
CA ALA A 106 -10.87 11.39 -2.38
C ALA A 106 -11.43 11.50 -0.94
N GLN A 107 -12.38 10.63 -0.60
CA GLN A 107 -12.98 10.59 0.73
C GLN A 107 -12.01 10.05 1.79
N GLY A 108 -11.26 9.00 1.46
CA GLY A 108 -10.30 8.34 2.34
C GLY A 108 -9.13 9.24 2.70
N ARG A 109 -8.53 9.90 1.71
CA ARG A 109 -7.41 10.82 1.88
C ARG A 109 -7.75 11.94 2.89
N ALA A 110 -8.94 12.52 2.79
CA ALA A 110 -9.40 13.58 3.69
C ALA A 110 -9.47 13.15 5.18
N VAL A 111 -9.50 11.83 5.44
CA VAL A 111 -9.55 11.26 6.79
C VAL A 111 -8.20 10.72 7.22
N LEU A 112 -7.55 9.97 6.33
CA LEU A 112 -6.31 9.25 6.62
C LEU A 112 -5.13 10.22 6.74
N ALA A 113 -5.00 11.21 5.85
CA ALA A 113 -3.86 12.15 5.85
C ALA A 113 -3.71 12.91 7.20
N PRO A 114 -4.78 13.51 7.78
CA PRO A 114 -4.69 14.08 9.12
C PRO A 114 -4.38 13.07 10.22
N MET A 115 -4.88 11.83 10.08
CA MET A 115 -4.67 10.76 11.06
C MET A 115 -3.19 10.35 11.12
N VAL A 116 -2.54 10.19 9.96
CA VAL A 116 -1.13 9.81 9.87
C VAL A 116 -0.20 10.95 10.30
N GLN A 117 -0.58 12.21 10.09
CA GLN A 117 0.16 13.39 10.53
C GLN A 117 -0.03 13.70 12.04
N SER A 118 -1.01 13.07 12.69
CA SER A 118 -1.29 13.32 14.10
C SER A 118 -0.08 12.97 14.98
N ARG A 119 0.29 13.92 15.84
CA ARG A 119 1.37 13.76 16.83
C ARG A 119 0.87 13.29 18.20
N SER A 120 -0.45 13.12 18.35
CA SER A 120 -1.05 12.62 19.60
C SER A 120 -0.90 11.10 19.67
N ALA A 121 -0.56 10.55 20.84
CA ALA A 121 -0.44 9.11 21.04
C ALA A 121 -1.76 8.43 21.47
N SER A 122 -2.85 9.18 21.68
CA SER A 122 -4.11 8.64 22.24
C SER A 122 -5.14 8.27 21.17
N GLY A 123 -5.83 7.13 21.35
CA GLY A 123 -7.00 6.75 20.55
C GLY A 123 -6.68 6.40 19.09
N ALA A 124 -7.46 6.94 18.15
CA ALA A 124 -7.25 6.77 16.70
C ALA A 124 -5.92 7.34 16.18
N SER A 125 -5.17 8.08 17.02
CA SER A 125 -3.80 8.54 16.71
C SER A 125 -2.69 7.66 17.33
N SER A 126 -3.06 6.54 17.96
CA SER A 126 -2.07 5.55 18.41
C SER A 126 -1.18 5.06 17.27
N ALA A 127 0.01 4.56 17.60
CA ALA A 127 0.95 4.03 16.60
C ALA A 127 0.30 2.95 15.70
N VAL A 128 -0.45 2.02 16.30
CA VAL A 128 -1.16 0.95 15.56
C VAL A 128 -2.15 1.52 14.54
N ALA A 129 -3.00 2.46 14.97
CA ALA A 129 -3.99 3.06 14.07
C ALA A 129 -3.33 3.92 12.98
N ARG A 130 -2.23 4.60 13.28
CA ARG A 130 -1.44 5.36 12.30
C ARG A 130 -0.74 4.46 11.29
N THR A 131 -0.20 3.32 11.72
CA THR A 131 0.39 2.31 10.84
C THR A 131 -0.65 1.77 9.86
N SER A 132 -1.81 1.32 10.34
CA SER A 132 -2.87 0.85 9.44
C SER A 132 -3.41 1.96 8.53
N ALA A 133 -3.45 3.21 9.00
CA ALA A 133 -3.85 4.33 8.17
C ALA A 133 -2.83 4.68 7.08
N LEU A 134 -1.53 4.54 7.34
CA LEU A 134 -0.48 4.70 6.32
C LEU A 134 -0.59 3.62 5.24
N GLU A 135 -0.80 2.37 5.65
CA GLU A 135 -0.99 1.25 4.72
C GLU A 135 -2.24 1.47 3.85
N ALA A 136 -3.37 1.84 4.47
CA ALA A 136 -4.60 2.14 3.76
C ALA A 136 -4.45 3.36 2.82
N LEU A 137 -3.78 4.43 3.27
CA LEU A 137 -3.53 5.60 2.44
C LEU A 137 -2.70 5.24 1.22
N GLY A 138 -1.66 4.42 1.40
CA GLY A 138 -0.84 3.90 0.31
C GLY A 138 -1.64 3.10 -0.70
N VAL A 139 -2.44 2.15 -0.23
CA VAL A 139 -3.29 1.33 -1.10
C VAL A 139 -4.32 2.16 -1.84
N LEU A 140 -5.01 3.09 -1.17
CA LEU A 140 -6.00 3.93 -1.83
C LEU A 140 -5.35 4.86 -2.86
N CYS A 141 -4.18 5.43 -2.57
CA CYS A 141 -3.44 6.25 -3.53
C CYS A 141 -3.00 5.40 -4.74
N PHE A 142 -2.47 4.20 -4.49
CA PHE A 142 -2.01 3.29 -5.55
C PHE A 142 -3.13 2.88 -6.51
N VAL A 143 -4.34 2.65 -5.98
CA VAL A 143 -5.48 2.17 -6.80
C VAL A 143 -6.30 3.32 -7.40
N GLY A 144 -6.53 4.39 -6.64
CA GLY A 144 -7.56 5.39 -6.94
C GLY A 144 -7.06 6.81 -7.17
N ALA A 145 -5.76 7.11 -7.05
CA ALA A 145 -5.25 8.43 -7.44
C ALA A 145 -5.21 8.54 -8.97
N GLU A 146 -5.88 9.55 -9.52
CA GLU A 146 -5.94 9.77 -10.97
C GLU A 146 -4.74 10.62 -11.44
N GLY A 147 -4.19 11.43 -10.53
CA GLY A 147 -3.14 12.39 -10.80
C GLY A 147 -1.79 12.05 -10.18
N GLU A 148 -0.74 12.31 -10.93
CA GLU A 148 0.65 12.32 -10.44
C GLU A 148 0.82 13.23 -9.23
N HIS A 149 0.18 14.41 -9.24
CA HIS A 149 0.24 15.37 -8.15
C HIS A 149 -0.23 14.76 -6.81
N GLU A 150 -1.32 14.00 -6.82
CA GLU A 150 -1.87 13.37 -5.61
C GLU A 150 -0.93 12.29 -5.05
N THR A 151 -0.25 11.56 -5.95
CA THR A 151 0.78 10.59 -5.58
C THR A 151 1.99 11.28 -4.96
N MET A 152 2.48 12.36 -5.57
CA MET A 152 3.61 13.13 -5.05
C MET A 152 3.31 13.76 -3.69
N GLU A 153 2.13 14.35 -3.49
CA GLU A 153 1.72 14.86 -2.16
C GLU A 153 1.70 13.75 -1.09
N THR A 154 1.33 12.54 -1.48
CA THR A 154 1.28 11.39 -0.57
C THR A 154 2.67 10.86 -0.24
N LEU A 155 3.59 10.88 -1.22
CA LEU A 155 5.01 10.59 -1.00
C LEU A 155 5.64 11.60 -0.05
N GLU A 156 5.43 12.90 -0.27
CA GLU A 156 5.92 13.96 0.63
C GLU A 156 5.37 13.81 2.05
N LEU A 157 4.09 13.44 2.19
CA LEU A 157 3.49 13.15 3.48
C LEU A 157 4.22 11.99 4.18
N CYS A 158 4.50 10.90 3.46
CA CYS A 158 5.19 9.74 4.03
C CYS A 158 6.63 10.08 4.41
N GLU A 159 7.35 10.83 3.57
CA GLU A 159 8.70 11.34 3.84
C GLU A 159 8.72 12.18 5.13
N GLY A 160 7.74 13.07 5.31
CA GLY A 160 7.59 13.82 6.55
C GLY A 160 7.35 12.96 7.79
N VAL A 161 6.70 11.79 7.65
CA VAL A 161 6.44 10.87 8.76
C VAL A 161 7.68 10.06 9.13
N PHE A 162 8.37 9.44 8.18
CA PHE A 162 9.56 8.62 8.50
C PHE A 162 10.80 9.46 8.85
N SER A 163 10.87 10.70 8.35
CA SER A 163 11.92 11.66 8.73
C SER A 163 11.70 12.29 10.11
N ALA A 164 10.51 12.12 10.70
CA ALA A 164 10.22 12.69 12.00
C ALA A 164 10.99 11.97 13.12
N LEU A 165 11.87 12.70 13.80
CA LEU A 165 12.69 12.23 14.92
C LEU A 165 11.91 11.48 16.02
N ARG A 166 10.66 11.86 16.26
CA ARG A 166 9.81 11.33 17.35
C ARG A 166 8.70 10.38 16.87
N ALA A 167 8.69 9.99 15.60
CA ALA A 167 7.75 8.98 15.15
C ALA A 167 8.10 7.62 15.78
N ALA A 168 7.07 6.87 16.17
CA ALA A 168 7.25 5.49 16.65
C ALA A 168 7.86 4.65 15.52
N PRO A 169 8.77 3.70 15.82
CA PRO A 169 9.46 2.92 14.80
C PRO A 169 8.53 2.20 13.82
N GLU A 170 7.42 1.64 14.32
CA GLU A 170 6.43 0.93 13.50
C GLU A 170 5.70 1.86 12.53
N VAL A 171 5.53 3.12 12.92
CA VAL A 171 4.93 4.16 12.07
C VAL A 171 5.92 4.63 11.01
N LYS A 172 7.20 4.78 11.37
CA LYS A 172 8.27 5.08 10.40
C LYS A 172 8.39 3.97 9.35
N ALA A 173 8.45 2.72 9.80
CA ALA A 173 8.58 1.57 8.92
C ALA A 173 7.37 1.42 7.99
N ALA A 174 6.15 1.65 8.50
CA ALA A 174 4.96 1.68 7.67
C ALA A 174 4.98 2.81 6.63
N ALA A 175 5.42 4.01 7.02
CA ALA A 175 5.54 5.14 6.09
C ALA A 175 6.57 4.88 4.99
N LEU A 176 7.71 4.25 5.31
CA LEU A 176 8.71 3.82 4.32
C LEU A 176 8.14 2.80 3.33
N ARG A 177 7.41 1.79 3.80
CA ARG A 177 6.77 0.78 2.93
C ARG A 177 5.70 1.39 2.03
N THR A 178 4.86 2.26 2.58
CA THR A 178 3.87 3.01 1.80
C THR A 178 4.55 3.89 0.76
N TRP A 179 5.61 4.60 1.15
CA TRP A 179 6.39 5.44 0.25
C TRP A 179 7.00 4.63 -0.89
N ALA A 180 7.62 3.48 -0.59
CA ALA A 180 8.21 2.60 -1.59
C ALA A 180 7.16 2.05 -2.56
N LEU A 181 5.99 1.62 -2.06
CA LEU A 181 4.88 1.18 -2.91
C LEU A 181 4.49 2.27 -3.92
N LEU A 182 4.31 3.51 -3.46
CA LEU A 182 3.93 4.62 -4.32
C LEU A 182 5.03 5.04 -5.29
N LEU A 183 6.31 4.91 -4.90
CA LEU A 183 7.43 5.18 -5.81
C LEU A 183 7.36 4.30 -7.06
N THR A 184 6.84 3.07 -6.97
CA THR A 184 6.70 2.18 -8.14
C THR A 184 5.78 2.73 -9.23
N THR A 185 4.90 3.67 -8.91
CA THR A 185 3.97 4.29 -9.87
C THR A 185 4.49 5.62 -10.42
N VAL A 186 5.59 6.16 -9.86
CA VAL A 186 6.18 7.43 -10.28
C VAL A 186 7.04 7.22 -11.54
N PRO A 187 6.79 7.95 -12.62
CA PRO A 187 7.64 7.90 -13.81
C PRO A 187 9.09 8.34 -13.52
N GLY A 188 10.07 7.64 -14.09
CA GLY A 188 11.50 7.91 -13.81
C GLY A 188 11.99 9.33 -14.14
N TRP A 189 11.29 10.08 -15.00
CA TRP A 189 11.65 11.47 -15.30
C TRP A 189 11.41 12.45 -14.13
N HIS A 190 10.64 12.05 -13.12
CA HIS A 190 10.53 12.78 -11.85
C HIS A 190 11.70 12.57 -10.90
N LEU A 191 12.47 11.50 -11.12
CA LEU A 191 13.57 11.11 -10.27
C LEU A 191 14.85 11.80 -10.73
N GLY A 192 14.85 13.12 -10.73
CA GLY A 192 16.04 13.92 -11.04
C GLY A 192 17.18 13.70 -10.03
N THR A 193 18.42 13.90 -10.45
CA THR A 193 19.63 13.70 -9.61
C THR A 193 19.51 14.29 -8.21
N PRO A 194 19.11 15.57 -8.03
CA PRO A 194 19.04 16.18 -6.69
C PRO A 194 17.98 15.53 -5.79
N PHE A 195 16.94 14.95 -6.41
CA PHE A 195 15.90 14.22 -5.70
C PHE A 195 16.43 12.87 -5.22
N VAL A 196 17.08 12.12 -6.11
CA VAL A 196 17.64 10.80 -5.80
C VAL A 196 18.76 10.90 -4.76
N GLU A 197 19.71 11.81 -4.91
CA GLU A 197 20.81 11.99 -3.95
C GLU A 197 20.30 12.29 -2.52
N ARG A 198 19.30 13.18 -2.41
CA ARG A 198 18.66 13.47 -1.11
C ARG A 198 18.04 12.21 -0.51
N LEU A 199 17.33 11.44 -1.32
CA LEU A 199 16.69 10.20 -0.86
C LEU A 199 17.72 9.15 -0.45
N LEU A 200 18.80 8.98 -1.21
CA LEU A 200 19.88 8.06 -0.87
C LEU A 200 20.52 8.42 0.48
N GLY A 201 20.82 9.70 0.71
CA GLY A 201 21.34 10.16 2.00
C GLY A 201 20.35 9.92 3.16
N LEU A 202 19.05 10.18 2.93
CA LEU A 202 18.00 9.98 3.91
C LEU A 202 17.79 8.50 4.26
N LEU A 203 17.69 7.64 3.25
CA LEU A 203 17.52 6.19 3.42
C LEU A 203 18.78 5.56 4.03
N GLY A 204 19.97 6.01 3.61
CA GLY A 204 21.26 5.61 4.19
C GLY A 204 21.33 5.89 5.69
N ALA A 205 20.90 7.09 6.13
CA ALA A 205 20.81 7.39 7.56
C ALA A 205 19.84 6.45 8.31
N LEU A 206 18.72 6.06 7.68
CA LEU A 206 17.73 5.15 8.28
C LEU A 206 18.20 3.69 8.34
N LEU A 207 19.19 3.29 7.56
CA LEU A 207 19.85 1.98 7.69
C LEU A 207 20.60 1.82 9.01
N HIS A 208 20.84 2.91 9.75
CA HIS A 208 21.45 2.88 11.09
C HIS A 208 20.44 3.16 12.22
N ASP A 209 19.13 3.18 11.94
CA ASP A 209 18.10 3.33 12.99
C ASP A 209 18.16 2.15 13.97
N GLY A 210 17.82 2.40 15.25
CA GLY A 210 17.88 1.38 16.30
C GLY A 210 16.89 0.22 16.09
N ASP A 211 15.78 0.48 15.40
CA ASP A 211 14.75 -0.53 15.13
C ASP A 211 15.02 -1.35 13.87
N VAL A 212 14.90 -2.68 13.98
CA VAL A 212 15.13 -3.61 12.85
C VAL A 212 14.10 -3.39 11.75
N GLY A 213 12.84 -3.15 12.09
CA GLY A 213 11.76 -2.97 11.13
C GLY A 213 11.93 -1.72 10.27
N VAL A 214 12.45 -0.64 10.85
CA VAL A 214 12.83 0.59 10.13
C VAL A 214 13.99 0.31 9.19
N ARG A 215 15.07 -0.34 9.65
CA ARG A 215 16.22 -0.68 8.80
C ARG A 215 15.85 -1.56 7.62
N THR A 216 15.01 -2.57 7.83
CA THR A 216 14.50 -3.43 6.75
C THR A 216 13.70 -2.62 5.73
N ALA A 217 12.76 -1.80 6.18
CA ALA A 217 11.96 -0.97 5.26
C ALA A 217 12.80 0.06 4.50
N ALA A 218 13.84 0.62 5.13
CA ALA A 218 14.78 1.53 4.47
C ALA A 218 15.62 0.80 3.41
N GLY A 219 16.09 -0.41 3.71
CA GLY A 219 16.81 -1.26 2.75
C GLY A 219 15.95 -1.65 1.55
N ASP A 220 14.70 -2.04 1.78
CA ASP A 220 13.75 -2.36 0.70
C ASP A 220 13.49 -1.13 -0.19
N ALA A 221 13.29 0.05 0.42
CA ALA A 221 13.09 1.31 -0.31
C ALA A 221 14.35 1.72 -1.10
N LEU A 222 15.55 1.53 -0.53
CA LEU A 222 16.81 1.82 -1.19
C LEU A 222 17.05 0.91 -2.40
N ALA A 223 16.78 -0.38 -2.26
CA ALA A 223 16.84 -1.34 -3.36
C ALA A 223 15.88 -0.96 -4.50
N LEU A 224 14.68 -0.49 -4.16
CA LEU A 224 13.72 -0.01 -5.15
C LEU A 224 14.22 1.26 -5.87
N VAL A 225 14.76 2.24 -5.15
CA VAL A 225 15.35 3.45 -5.76
C VAL A 225 16.45 3.06 -6.75
N TYR A 226 17.29 2.09 -6.37
CA TYR A 226 18.36 1.57 -7.21
C TYR A 226 17.84 0.95 -8.53
N ASP A 227 16.74 0.19 -8.46
CA ASP A 227 16.09 -0.40 -9.64
C ASP A 227 15.39 0.65 -10.51
N VAL A 228 14.51 1.47 -9.93
CA VAL A 228 13.68 2.45 -10.66
C VAL A 228 14.53 3.55 -11.31
N CYS A 229 15.65 3.92 -10.69
CA CYS A 229 16.58 4.90 -11.26
C CYS A 229 17.58 4.27 -12.26
N GLY A 230 17.52 2.96 -12.50
CA GLY A 230 18.45 2.27 -13.40
C GLY A 230 19.90 2.26 -12.91
N LEU A 231 20.11 2.43 -11.60
CA LEU A 231 21.44 2.43 -11.00
C LEU A 231 22.13 1.06 -11.13
N ALA A 232 21.34 -0.01 -11.26
CA ALA A 232 21.81 -1.36 -11.55
C ALA A 232 22.45 -1.52 -12.93
N THR A 233 22.11 -0.65 -13.87
CA THR A 233 22.65 -0.67 -15.25
C THR A 233 23.78 0.32 -15.46
N LEU A 234 24.20 1.03 -14.40
CA LEU A 234 25.40 1.82 -14.46
C LEU A 234 26.58 0.89 -14.72
N PRO A 235 27.49 1.23 -15.63
CA PRO A 235 28.75 0.54 -15.74
C PRO A 235 29.50 0.76 -14.42
N GLY A 236 29.30 -0.15 -13.47
CA GLY A 236 30.19 -0.28 -12.33
C GLY A 236 31.60 -0.43 -12.88
N GLU A 237 32.56 0.21 -12.22
CA GLU A 237 33.98 0.03 -12.50
C GLU A 237 34.22 -1.44 -12.86
N ALA A 238 34.82 -1.68 -14.02
CA ALA A 238 35.08 -3.01 -14.52
C ALA A 238 35.74 -3.85 -13.41
N GLU A 239 34.93 -4.66 -12.73
CA GLU A 239 35.40 -5.64 -11.78
C GLU A 239 36.37 -6.52 -12.56
N ALA A 240 37.63 -6.42 -12.17
CA ALA A 240 38.69 -7.25 -12.68
C ALA A 240 38.26 -8.70 -12.48
N ASP A 241 38.15 -9.39 -13.61
CA ASP A 241 38.02 -10.84 -13.78
C ASP A 241 38.60 -11.60 -12.58
N SER A 242 37.72 -12.06 -11.69
CA SER A 242 38.06 -13.15 -10.78
C SER A 242 36.91 -14.15 -10.76
N ASP A 243 37.11 -15.19 -11.56
CA ASP A 243 36.36 -16.43 -11.59
C ASP A 243 36.06 -16.94 -10.16
N VAL A 244 34.80 -16.81 -9.74
CA VAL A 244 34.20 -17.76 -8.79
C VAL A 244 32.95 -18.33 -9.42
N SER A 245 33.18 -19.40 -10.17
CA SER A 245 32.14 -20.30 -10.65
C SER A 245 31.30 -20.83 -9.48
N GLY A 246 29.98 -20.67 -9.60
CA GLY A 246 29.01 -21.65 -9.15
C GLY A 246 28.49 -21.49 -7.72
N ARG A 247 27.30 -20.89 -7.61
CA ARG A 247 26.13 -21.47 -6.95
C ARG A 247 24.91 -20.60 -7.25
N GLY A 248 24.13 -21.03 -8.23
CA GLY A 248 22.81 -20.47 -8.49
C GLY A 248 21.84 -20.81 -7.35
N PHE A 249 20.99 -19.85 -7.02
CA PHE A 249 19.67 -20.13 -6.44
C PHE A 249 18.65 -19.77 -7.51
N GLY A 250 18.14 -20.80 -8.18
CA GLY A 250 17.08 -20.68 -9.17
C GLY A 250 15.74 -20.45 -8.50
N LEU A 251 15.02 -19.45 -9.00
CA LEU A 251 13.56 -19.32 -8.93
C LEU A 251 13.10 -18.74 -10.27
N GLU A 252 13.23 -19.55 -11.31
CA GLU A 252 12.60 -19.30 -12.60
C GLU A 252 11.29 -20.09 -12.60
N GLY A 253 10.17 -19.38 -12.51
CA GLY A 253 8.85 -19.99 -12.34
C GLY A 253 7.71 -18.97 -12.42
N SER A 254 7.31 -18.67 -13.65
CA SER A 254 5.93 -18.33 -14.05
C SER A 254 5.24 -17.11 -13.39
N PHE A 255 5.93 -15.99 -13.19
CA PHE A 255 5.27 -14.71 -12.89
C PHE A 255 5.54 -13.61 -13.95
N GLU A 256 6.32 -13.91 -14.98
CA GLU A 256 6.71 -12.94 -16.02
C GLU A 256 5.61 -12.65 -17.05
N GLU A 257 4.62 -13.53 -17.22
CA GLU A 257 3.61 -13.39 -18.28
C GLU A 257 2.53 -12.35 -17.94
N ASP A 258 2.10 -12.26 -16.67
CA ASP A 258 1.06 -11.30 -16.24
C ASP A 258 1.61 -9.88 -15.98
N ALA A 259 2.86 -9.76 -15.52
CA ALA A 259 3.50 -8.46 -15.33
C ALA A 259 3.79 -7.74 -16.67
N GLY A 260 3.96 -8.52 -17.75
CA GLY A 260 4.13 -8.01 -19.11
C GLY A 260 2.87 -7.30 -19.64
N GLU A 261 1.68 -7.78 -19.29
CA GLU A 261 0.41 -7.21 -19.77
C GLU A 261 0.01 -5.92 -19.03
N VAL A 262 0.39 -5.80 -17.75
CA VAL A 262 0.24 -4.54 -16.99
C VAL A 262 1.26 -3.50 -17.48
N ARG A 263 2.51 -3.89 -17.75
CA ARG A 263 3.54 -3.01 -18.35
C ARG A 263 3.18 -2.57 -19.77
N SER A 264 2.56 -3.43 -20.57
CA SER A 264 2.14 -3.09 -21.93
C SER A 264 0.98 -2.09 -21.94
N ARG A 265 0.05 -2.18 -20.98
CA ARG A 265 -1.01 -1.15 -20.78
C ARG A 265 -0.45 0.19 -20.33
N ALA A 266 0.56 0.20 -19.46
CA ALA A 266 1.25 1.43 -19.06
C ALA A 266 2.02 2.07 -20.23
N ARG A 267 2.71 1.27 -21.05
CA ARG A 267 3.44 1.74 -22.24
C ARG A 267 2.52 2.19 -23.39
N ALA A 268 1.37 1.55 -23.59
CA ALA A 268 0.40 1.96 -24.60
C ALA A 268 -0.21 3.35 -24.31
N ARG A 269 -0.14 3.82 -23.06
CA ARG A 269 -0.52 5.20 -22.68
C ARG A 269 0.55 6.21 -23.09
N ASP A 270 1.81 5.79 -23.18
CA ASP A 270 2.96 6.60 -23.54
C ASP A 270 3.12 6.75 -25.07
N GLU A 271 2.72 5.74 -25.85
CA GLU A 271 2.79 5.79 -27.33
C GLU A 271 1.84 6.81 -27.98
N LYS A 272 0.88 7.37 -27.22
CA LYS A 272 0.07 8.52 -27.69
C LYS A 272 0.70 9.89 -27.41
N GLY A 273 1.85 9.93 -26.73
CA GLY A 273 2.63 11.14 -26.48
C GLY A 273 4.07 10.93 -26.92
N GLU A 274 4.38 11.16 -28.20
CA GLU A 274 5.75 11.15 -28.71
C GLU A 274 6.68 12.03 -27.84
N ARG A 275 7.62 11.41 -27.13
CA ARG A 275 8.94 11.98 -26.80
C ARG A 275 9.93 10.87 -26.42
N SER A 276 10.98 10.79 -27.24
CA SER A 276 12.16 9.91 -27.15
C SER A 276 12.70 9.78 -25.72
N GLY A 277 12.51 8.61 -25.11
CA GLY A 277 13.07 8.26 -23.80
C GLY A 277 14.58 8.04 -23.88
N THR A 278 15.32 9.09 -23.54
CA THR A 278 16.70 8.98 -23.05
C THR A 278 16.63 9.41 -21.58
N LEU A 279 17.14 8.58 -20.66
CA LEU A 279 17.26 8.95 -19.25
C LEU A 279 17.95 10.32 -19.15
N PRO A 280 17.40 11.30 -18.41
CA PRO A 280 17.98 12.63 -18.36
C PRO A 280 19.18 12.74 -17.41
N VAL A 281 19.66 11.63 -16.85
CA VAL A 281 20.67 11.67 -15.77
C VAL A 281 21.97 11.01 -16.22
N PRO A 282 23.12 11.70 -16.13
CA PRO A 282 24.40 11.06 -16.33
C PRO A 282 24.64 10.05 -15.21
N ALA A 283 24.71 8.78 -15.61
CA ALA A 283 25.09 7.63 -14.81
C ALA A 283 26.21 7.89 -13.78
N GLU A 284 27.21 8.68 -14.17
CA GLU A 284 28.43 8.93 -13.42
C GLU A 284 28.22 9.80 -12.15
N GLU A 285 27.26 10.73 -12.17
CA GLU A 285 26.98 11.62 -11.03
C GLU A 285 26.32 10.84 -9.88
N LEU A 286 25.40 9.93 -10.20
CA LEU A 286 24.72 9.10 -9.19
C LEU A 286 25.63 7.99 -8.63
N SER A 287 26.57 7.45 -9.42
CA SER A 287 27.58 6.51 -8.92
C SER A 287 28.46 7.17 -7.87
N SER A 288 28.92 8.40 -8.14
CA SER A 288 29.77 9.16 -7.22
C SER A 288 29.08 9.43 -5.87
N ALA A 289 27.78 9.72 -5.88
CA ALA A 289 27.00 9.93 -4.65
C ALA A 289 26.82 8.63 -3.83
N LEU A 290 26.62 7.49 -4.50
CA LEU A 290 26.55 6.18 -3.84
C LEU A 290 27.90 5.77 -3.24
N GLU A 291 28.99 5.93 -4.01
CA GLU A 291 30.35 5.65 -3.54
C GLU A 291 30.72 6.51 -2.34
N ALA A 292 30.34 7.79 -2.33
CA ALA A 292 30.54 8.67 -1.19
C ALA A 292 29.83 8.16 0.08
N LEU A 293 28.59 7.65 -0.05
CA LEU A 293 27.87 7.05 1.08
C LEU A 293 28.55 5.77 1.57
N CYS A 294 29.06 4.92 0.67
CA CYS A 294 29.79 3.71 1.04
C CYS A 294 31.19 3.98 1.63
N VAL A 295 31.86 5.06 1.21
CA VAL A 295 33.18 5.47 1.75
C VAL A 295 33.04 6.07 3.15
N GLU A 296 32.01 6.87 3.41
CA GLU A 296 31.71 7.37 4.75
C GLU A 296 31.43 6.22 5.76
N ASP A 297 30.85 5.11 5.29
CA ASP A 297 30.63 3.89 6.09
C ASP A 297 31.93 3.19 6.49
N GLY A 298 32.94 3.17 5.62
CA GLY A 298 34.26 2.62 5.92
C GLY A 298 35.00 3.39 7.02
N GLU A 299 34.88 4.73 7.02
CA GLU A 299 35.53 5.58 8.02
C GLU A 299 34.79 5.58 9.37
N ARG A 300 33.45 5.50 9.37
CA ARG A 300 32.67 5.42 10.62
C ARG A 300 32.75 4.05 11.29
N GLY A 301 32.83 2.96 10.51
CA GLY A 301 33.08 1.62 11.04
C GLY A 301 34.45 1.52 11.72
N ALA A 302 35.48 2.09 11.11
CA ALA A 302 36.84 2.11 11.67
C ALA A 302 36.97 2.96 12.95
N ALA A 303 36.16 4.03 13.08
CA ALA A 303 36.16 4.88 14.27
C ALA A 303 35.38 4.30 15.46
N ALA A 304 34.51 3.29 15.24
CA ALA A 304 33.77 2.61 16.29
C ALA A 304 34.50 1.39 16.89
N GLU A 305 35.57 0.91 16.23
CA GLU A 305 36.42 -0.20 16.69
C GLU A 305 37.77 0.24 17.31
N ALA A 306 38.03 1.55 17.44
CA ALA A 306 39.22 2.13 18.07
C ALA A 306 38.90 2.75 19.44
#